data_AF-A0A7J4RBK7-F1
#
_entry.id   AF-A0A7J4RBK7-F1
#
_cell.length_a   1.000
_cell.length_b   1.000
_cell.length_c   1.000
_cell.angle_alpha   90.00
_cell.angle_beta   90.00
_cell.angle_gamma   90.00
#
_symmetry.space_group_name_H-M   'P 1'
#
loop_
_entity.id
_entity.type
_entity.pdbx_description
1 polymer ?
#
loop_
_entity_poly.entity_id
_entity_poly.type
_entity_poly.pdbx_seq_one_letter_code
_entity_poly.pdbx_strand_id
1 'polypeptide(L)'
;MTQNRLYFGYGSNLDWNDWVQYCEKKSAHPDGLKEREPAWLVGHHLKFHYHSRGRKGGAADVVPIDAYHATPGALFDVSEDAWSTLVAKEGAPWYYEEKNVLVIGSDGQLHEAVTFVVCDEKKKPGFQRPTDVYHDLIHNGLHERGLPTNGLDMAMQHRFDTPQVNHLFVYGTLMSGQSRFTQLEPYVRSQHQASIRGHLHHLGDYPGMKLGDGVVHGQLMELENVEACLERMDSIEGFLGFGRNDSLFDRTIVQVQTEQGIVWAWTYVYAGDVVDDSIIEHGRWC
;
A
#
# COMPACT_ATOMS: atom_id res chain seq x y z
N MET A 1 -2.82 1.61 -29.59
CA MET A 1 -3.55 1.21 -28.38
C MET A 1 -3.54 2.42 -27.47
N THR A 2 -4.70 2.98 -27.13
CA THR A 2 -4.80 4.07 -26.14
C THR A 2 -4.24 3.54 -24.83
N GLN A 3 -3.21 4.20 -24.29
CA GLN A 3 -2.56 3.78 -23.07
C GLN A 3 -3.50 4.08 -21.89
N ASN A 4 -3.97 3.04 -21.21
CA ASN A 4 -4.78 3.22 -20.00
C ASN A 4 -3.92 3.92 -18.93
N ARG A 5 -4.54 4.83 -18.18
CA ARG A 5 -3.89 5.51 -17.06
C ARG A 5 -4.06 4.67 -15.80
N LEU A 6 -3.02 4.58 -14.98
CA LEU A 6 -3.12 3.99 -13.65
C LEU A 6 -3.67 5.02 -12.66
N TYR A 7 -4.74 4.64 -11.98
CA TYR A 7 -5.41 5.44 -10.96
C TYR A 7 -5.40 4.73 -9.62
N PHE A 8 -5.05 5.43 -8.55
CA PHE A 8 -5.19 4.92 -7.19
C PHE A 8 -6.43 5.51 -6.50
N GLY A 9 -7.37 4.64 -6.14
CA GLY A 9 -8.56 4.99 -5.38
C GLY A 9 -8.42 4.61 -3.91
N TYR A 10 -8.74 5.55 -3.02
CA TYR A 10 -8.70 5.36 -1.55
C TYR A 10 -9.98 5.80 -0.83
N GLY A 11 -10.93 6.39 -1.57
CA GLY A 11 -12.19 6.93 -1.07
C GLY A 11 -13.40 6.19 -1.65
N SER A 12 -14.46 6.92 -2.00
CA SER A 12 -15.67 6.30 -2.55
C SER A 12 -15.50 5.53 -3.86
N ASN A 13 -14.40 5.74 -4.60
CA ASN A 13 -14.13 4.96 -5.81
C ASN A 13 -13.79 3.49 -5.52
N LEU A 14 -13.65 3.12 -4.24
CA LEU A 14 -13.59 1.71 -3.81
C LEU A 14 -14.96 1.01 -3.90
N ASP A 15 -16.07 1.77 -3.97
CA ASP A 15 -17.43 1.23 -4.10
C ASP A 15 -17.91 1.33 -5.56
N TRP A 16 -18.15 0.17 -6.18
CA TRP A 16 -18.57 0.07 -7.58
C TRP A 16 -19.95 0.72 -7.82
N ASN A 17 -20.88 0.58 -6.87
CA ASN A 17 -22.23 1.12 -7.02
C ASN A 17 -22.23 2.66 -6.98
N ASP A 18 -21.38 3.27 -6.17
CA ASP A 18 -21.17 4.73 -6.11
C ASP A 18 -20.61 5.26 -7.43
N TRP A 19 -19.67 4.53 -8.05
CA TRP A 19 -19.18 4.84 -9.40
C TRP A 19 -20.26 4.72 -10.47
N VAL A 20 -20.99 3.60 -10.51
CA VAL A 20 -22.08 3.36 -11.48
C VAL A 20 -23.15 4.44 -11.36
N GLN A 21 -23.61 4.75 -10.15
CA GLN A 21 -24.63 5.78 -9.92
C GLN A 21 -24.16 7.18 -10.37
N TYR A 22 -22.86 7.48 -10.24
CA TYR A 22 -22.31 8.73 -10.76
C TYR A 22 -22.33 8.74 -12.30
N CYS A 23 -21.89 7.65 -12.93
CA CYS A 23 -21.86 7.50 -14.38
C CYS A 23 -23.26 7.63 -15.00
N GLU A 24 -24.27 6.97 -14.44
CA GLU A 24 -25.67 7.05 -14.89
C GLU A 24 -26.19 8.50 -14.85
N LYS A 25 -25.94 9.23 -13.76
CA LYS A 25 -26.32 10.65 -13.61
C LYS A 25 -25.64 11.56 -14.63
N LYS A 26 -24.48 11.14 -15.16
CA LYS A 26 -23.70 11.89 -16.17
C LYS A 26 -23.85 11.34 -17.59
N SER A 27 -24.68 10.32 -17.79
CA SER A 27 -24.80 9.61 -19.07
C SER A 27 -23.45 9.11 -19.60
N ALA A 28 -22.59 8.63 -18.69
CA ALA A 28 -21.29 8.05 -18.98
C ALA A 28 -21.31 6.51 -18.79
N HIS A 29 -20.33 5.82 -19.37
CA HIS A 29 -20.18 4.37 -19.24
C HIS A 29 -19.22 3.99 -18.10
N PRO A 30 -19.60 3.09 -17.18
CA PRO A 30 -18.78 2.75 -16.01
C PRO A 30 -17.60 1.82 -16.31
N ASP A 31 -17.67 1.03 -17.39
CA ASP A 31 -16.75 -0.07 -17.73
C ASP A 31 -15.29 0.37 -17.98
N GLY A 32 -15.06 1.68 -18.14
CA GLY A 32 -13.75 2.24 -18.36
C GLY A 32 -12.91 2.45 -17.08
N LEU A 33 -13.48 2.23 -15.89
CA LEU A 33 -12.76 2.18 -14.60
C LEU A 33 -12.63 0.71 -14.19
N LYS A 34 -11.53 0.06 -14.55
CA LYS A 34 -11.33 -1.37 -14.28
C LYS A 34 -10.39 -1.54 -13.11
N GLU A 35 -10.87 -2.17 -12.05
CA GLU A 35 -9.99 -2.54 -10.94
C GLU A 35 -8.94 -3.53 -11.43
N ARG A 36 -7.69 -3.24 -11.10
CA ARG A 36 -6.54 -4.10 -11.38
C ARG A 36 -6.24 -4.96 -10.16
N GLU A 37 -6.07 -4.34 -8.99
CA GLU A 37 -5.73 -5.05 -7.75
C GLU A 37 -5.86 -4.16 -6.49
N PRO A 38 -5.97 -4.77 -5.29
CA PRO A 38 -5.71 -4.08 -4.02
C PRO A 38 -4.30 -3.51 -4.00
N ALA A 39 -4.12 -2.34 -3.39
CA ALA A 39 -2.84 -1.65 -3.44
C ALA A 39 -2.61 -0.70 -2.25
N TRP A 40 -1.38 -0.23 -2.12
CA TRP A 40 -0.90 0.59 -1.02
C TRP A 40 -0.23 1.86 -1.54
N LEU A 41 -0.80 3.02 -1.24
CA LEU A 41 -0.17 4.31 -1.49
C LEU A 41 0.92 4.58 -0.45
N VAL A 42 2.19 4.56 -0.86
CA VAL A 42 3.31 4.74 0.05
C VAL A 42 3.44 6.19 0.50
N GLY A 43 3.80 6.35 1.77
CA GLY A 43 4.09 7.60 2.44
C GLY A 43 2.96 8.60 2.59
N HIS A 44 1.73 8.10 2.67
CA HIS A 44 0.54 8.91 2.94
C HIS A 44 -0.31 8.30 4.06
N HIS A 45 -1.10 9.14 4.71
CA HIS A 45 -2.22 8.73 5.57
C HIS A 45 -3.55 9.24 5.04
N LEU A 46 -4.65 8.59 5.45
CA LEU A 46 -6.01 9.07 5.22
C LEU A 46 -6.35 10.21 6.19
N LYS A 47 -7.06 11.25 5.72
CA LYS A 47 -7.52 12.36 6.55
C LYS A 47 -8.87 12.91 6.09
N PHE A 48 -9.67 13.38 7.05
CA PHE A 48 -10.90 14.13 6.76
C PHE A 48 -10.78 15.58 7.21
N HIS A 49 -10.36 16.44 6.29
CA HIS A 49 -10.21 17.89 6.52
C HIS A 49 -10.88 18.73 5.43
N TYR A 50 -11.77 18.13 4.64
CA TYR A 50 -12.54 18.81 3.60
C TYR A 50 -14.03 18.48 3.76
N HIS A 51 -14.87 19.51 3.78
CA HIS A 51 -16.32 19.33 3.84
C HIS A 51 -16.93 19.32 2.44
N SER A 52 -17.37 18.14 1.99
CA SER A 52 -18.06 17.96 0.72
C SER A 52 -19.54 18.30 0.84
N ARG A 53 -20.03 19.17 -0.05
CA ARG A 53 -21.47 19.45 -0.18
C ARG A 53 -22.24 18.22 -0.67
N GLY A 54 -21.65 17.42 -1.56
CA GLY A 54 -22.28 16.21 -2.12
C GLY A 54 -22.40 15.09 -1.09
N ARG A 55 -21.36 14.88 -0.26
CA ARG A 55 -21.36 13.88 0.81
C ARG A 55 -22.01 14.37 2.11
N LYS A 56 -22.33 15.67 2.20
CA LYS A 56 -22.89 16.35 3.39
C LYS A 56 -22.05 16.12 4.65
N GLY A 57 -20.72 16.10 4.49
CA GLY A 57 -19.78 15.82 5.56
C GLY A 57 -18.34 15.78 5.07
N GLY A 58 -17.45 15.28 5.91
CA GLY A 58 -16.04 15.02 5.58
C GLY A 58 -15.90 14.14 4.34
N ALA A 59 -15.07 14.56 3.39
CA ALA A 59 -14.60 13.71 2.31
C ALA A 59 -13.12 13.34 2.52
N ALA A 60 -12.75 12.17 2.01
CA ALA A 60 -11.45 11.56 2.25
C ALA A 60 -10.36 12.27 1.46
N ASP A 61 -9.23 12.52 2.09
CA ASP A 61 -7.98 12.97 1.46
C ASP A 61 -6.83 12.02 1.83
N VAL A 62 -5.80 11.97 1.00
CA VAL A 62 -4.52 11.35 1.35
C VAL A 62 -3.45 12.42 1.47
N VAL A 63 -2.78 12.45 2.62
CA VAL A 63 -1.81 13.50 2.96
C VAL A 63 -0.43 12.88 3.14
N PRO A 64 0.63 13.45 2.55
CA PRO A 64 2.00 12.98 2.74
C PRO A 64 2.41 12.99 4.22
N ILE A 65 3.18 12.00 4.64
CA ILE A 65 3.75 11.90 5.99
C ILE A 65 5.25 11.54 5.92
N ASP A 66 5.60 10.26 5.71
CA ASP A 66 6.97 9.75 5.62
C ASP A 66 6.98 8.38 4.90
N ALA A 67 8.15 7.83 4.58
CA ALA A 67 8.26 6.58 3.83
C ALA A 67 7.87 5.29 4.60
N TYR A 68 7.53 5.37 5.88
CA TYR A 68 7.22 4.21 6.73
C TYR A 68 5.72 3.95 6.86
N HIS A 69 4.91 4.86 6.31
CA HIS A 69 3.47 4.73 6.23
C HIS A 69 3.01 4.27 4.86
N ALA A 70 1.85 3.63 4.80
CA ALA A 70 1.13 3.39 3.57
C ALA A 70 -0.38 3.44 3.81
N THR A 71 -1.13 3.97 2.84
CA THR A 71 -2.60 4.01 2.87
C THR A 71 -3.16 2.93 1.93
N PRO A 72 -4.03 2.03 2.42
CA PRO A 72 -4.63 1.00 1.59
C PRO A 72 -5.69 1.59 0.65
N GLY A 73 -5.84 0.97 -0.51
CA GLY A 73 -6.81 1.33 -1.54
C GLY A 73 -6.78 0.33 -2.68
N ALA A 74 -7.12 0.76 -3.89
CA ALA A 74 -7.09 -0.09 -5.08
C ALA A 74 -6.48 0.66 -6.26
N LEU A 75 -5.77 -0.10 -7.10
CA LEU A 75 -5.21 0.36 -8.36
C LEU A 75 -6.20 0.03 -9.48
N PHE A 76 -6.43 0.97 -10.39
CA PHE A 76 -7.36 0.84 -11.51
C PHE A 76 -6.68 1.18 -12.83
N ASP A 77 -7.00 0.42 -13.87
CA ASP A 77 -6.77 0.79 -15.26
C ASP A 77 -7.93 1.65 -15.76
N VAL A 78 -7.64 2.88 -16.17
CA VAL A 78 -8.65 3.87 -16.57
C VAL A 78 -8.51 4.24 -18.03
N SER A 79 -9.57 4.01 -18.80
CA SER A 79 -9.69 4.49 -20.18
C SER A 79 -9.79 6.03 -20.24
N GLU A 80 -9.52 6.64 -21.40
CA GLU A 80 -9.58 8.11 -21.56
C GLU A 80 -10.98 8.69 -21.26
N ASP A 81 -12.05 8.01 -21.68
CA ASP A 81 -13.44 8.45 -21.43
C ASP A 81 -13.80 8.35 -19.94
N ALA A 82 -13.40 7.26 -19.28
CA ALA A 82 -13.59 7.11 -17.84
C ALA A 82 -12.73 8.11 -17.05
N TRP A 83 -11.53 8.45 -17.53
CA TRP A 83 -10.69 9.47 -16.91
C TRP A 83 -11.39 10.83 -16.88
N SER A 84 -11.97 11.25 -18.01
CA SER A 84 -12.75 12.48 -18.09
C SER A 84 -13.95 12.48 -17.13
N THR A 85 -14.60 11.33 -16.98
CA THR A 85 -15.71 11.15 -16.03
C THR A 85 -15.22 11.21 -14.57
N LEU A 86 -14.05 10.65 -14.28
CA LEU A 86 -13.42 10.66 -12.96
C LEU A 86 -13.00 12.08 -12.56
N VAL A 87 -12.32 12.82 -13.45
CA VAL A 87 -11.97 14.25 -13.24
C VAL A 87 -13.21 15.07 -12.91
N ALA A 88 -14.32 14.84 -13.63
CA ALA A 88 -15.59 15.49 -13.36
C ALA A 88 -16.22 15.06 -12.02
N LYS A 89 -16.04 13.81 -11.58
CA LYS A 89 -16.51 13.28 -10.28
C LYS A 89 -15.80 13.95 -9.12
N GLU A 90 -14.47 14.06 -9.23
CA GLU A 90 -13.62 14.69 -8.21
C GLU A 90 -13.74 16.23 -8.21
N GLY A 91 -14.38 16.80 -9.23
CA GLY A 91 -14.51 18.25 -9.37
C GLY A 91 -13.15 18.92 -9.57
N ALA A 92 -12.23 18.20 -10.21
CA ALA A 92 -10.88 18.68 -10.45
C ALA A 92 -10.86 19.77 -11.54
N PRO A 93 -9.94 20.75 -11.44
CA PRO A 93 -8.91 20.90 -10.40
C PRO A 93 -9.37 21.76 -9.20
N TRP A 94 -10.67 22.00 -9.01
CA TRP A 94 -11.16 23.00 -8.04
C TRP A 94 -11.43 22.47 -6.64
N TYR A 95 -11.67 21.17 -6.50
CA TYR A 95 -11.95 20.52 -5.22
C TYR A 95 -10.88 19.50 -4.86
N TYR A 96 -10.49 18.72 -5.85
CA TYR A 96 -9.31 17.88 -5.83
C TYR A 96 -8.40 18.23 -6.99
N GLU A 97 -7.11 17.99 -6.84
CA GLU A 97 -6.11 18.10 -7.89
C GLU A 97 -5.48 16.74 -8.17
N GLU A 98 -5.07 16.52 -9.43
CA GLU A 98 -4.35 15.31 -9.82
C GLU A 98 -2.93 15.34 -9.24
N LYS A 99 -2.48 14.20 -8.70
CA LYS A 99 -1.13 14.04 -8.16
C LYS A 99 -0.53 12.70 -8.55
N ASN A 100 0.69 12.74 -9.07
CA ASN A 100 1.48 11.54 -9.30
C ASN A 100 1.95 10.99 -7.96
N VAL A 101 1.78 9.68 -7.79
CA VAL A 101 2.10 8.96 -6.56
C VAL A 101 2.72 7.61 -6.87
N LEU A 102 3.41 7.05 -5.87
CA LEU A 102 3.95 5.71 -5.91
C LEU A 102 3.03 4.76 -5.15
N VAL A 103 2.72 3.63 -5.75
CA VAL A 103 1.74 2.66 -5.24
C VAL A 103 2.34 1.27 -5.32
N ILE A 104 2.25 0.51 -4.23
CA ILE A 104 2.63 -0.92 -4.21
C ILE A 104 1.38 -1.75 -4.48
N GLY A 105 1.39 -2.55 -5.55
CA GLY A 105 0.33 -3.50 -5.89
C GLY A 105 0.29 -4.69 -4.92
N SER A 106 -0.77 -5.50 -5.01
CA SER A 106 -0.86 -6.76 -4.27
C SER A 106 0.20 -7.78 -4.68
N ASP A 107 0.72 -7.62 -5.90
CA ASP A 107 1.86 -8.34 -6.45
C ASP A 107 3.22 -7.90 -5.88
N GLY A 108 3.25 -6.88 -5.01
CA GLY A 108 4.44 -6.31 -4.41
C GLY A 108 5.27 -5.44 -5.35
N GLN A 109 4.78 -5.14 -6.56
CA GLN A 109 5.46 -4.24 -7.50
C GLN A 109 5.12 -2.78 -7.22
N LEU A 110 6.10 -1.90 -7.46
CA LEU A 110 5.92 -0.46 -7.36
C LEU A 110 5.44 0.11 -8.70
N HIS A 111 4.39 0.93 -8.66
CA HIS A 111 3.78 1.58 -9.81
C HIS A 111 3.74 3.09 -9.62
N GLU A 112 3.98 3.83 -10.70
CA GLU A 112 3.57 5.22 -10.81
C GLU A 112 2.08 5.27 -11.20
N ALA A 113 1.29 5.97 -10.39
CA ALA A 113 -0.14 6.15 -10.62
C ALA A 113 -0.54 7.60 -10.36
N VAL A 114 -1.72 7.98 -10.83
CA VAL A 114 -2.35 9.25 -10.46
C VAL A 114 -3.35 9.00 -9.34
N THR A 115 -3.40 9.89 -8.37
CA THR A 115 -4.48 9.99 -7.39
C THR A 115 -5.04 11.41 -7.40
N PHE A 116 -6.17 11.61 -6.74
CA PHE A 116 -6.73 12.94 -6.51
C PHE A 116 -6.49 13.32 -5.06
N VAL A 117 -6.03 14.54 -4.77
CA VAL A 117 -5.86 15.06 -3.40
C VAL A 117 -6.61 16.36 -3.23
N VAL A 118 -7.10 16.67 -2.03
CA VAL A 118 -7.88 17.89 -1.79
C VAL A 118 -7.02 19.13 -2.06
N CYS A 119 -7.56 20.11 -2.80
CA CYS A 119 -6.85 21.38 -3.05
C CYS A 119 -6.68 22.18 -1.74
N ASP A 120 -5.55 22.87 -1.59
CA ASP A 120 -5.20 23.59 -0.36
C ASP A 120 -6.29 24.58 0.10
N GLU A 121 -6.95 25.28 -0.82
CA GLU A 121 -8.00 26.26 -0.50
C GLU A 121 -9.29 25.62 0.03
N LYS A 122 -9.46 24.31 -0.13
CA LYS A 122 -10.61 23.56 0.37
C LYS A 122 -10.36 22.93 1.73
N LYS A 123 -9.09 22.78 2.13
CA LYS A 123 -8.71 22.22 3.43
C LYS A 123 -9.22 23.11 4.56
N LYS A 124 -9.71 22.47 5.61
CA LYS A 124 -10.16 23.08 6.85
C LYS A 124 -9.16 22.72 7.96
N PRO A 125 -8.94 23.62 8.93
CA PRO A 125 -7.98 23.38 10.01
C PRO A 125 -8.40 22.23 10.94
N GLY A 126 -9.70 21.94 11.03
CA GLY A 126 -10.25 20.92 11.91
C GLY A 126 -10.78 19.69 11.18
N PHE A 127 -10.86 18.58 11.92
CA PHE A 127 -11.52 17.35 11.48
C PHE A 127 -12.95 17.63 10.96
N GLN A 128 -13.24 17.13 9.78
CA GLN A 128 -14.57 17.16 9.17
C GLN A 128 -15.16 15.76 9.26
N ARG A 129 -16.13 15.52 10.15
CA ARG A 129 -16.69 14.18 10.32
C ARG A 129 -17.39 13.73 9.02
N PRO A 130 -17.02 12.59 8.41
CA PRO A 130 -17.80 12.00 7.32
C PRO A 130 -19.18 11.55 7.83
N THR A 131 -20.16 11.44 6.93
CA THR A 131 -21.42 10.77 7.27
C THR A 131 -21.17 9.27 7.44
N ASP A 132 -21.96 8.60 8.27
CA ASP A 132 -21.80 7.15 8.50
C ASP A 132 -21.94 6.37 7.16
N VAL A 133 -22.87 6.79 6.29
CA VAL A 133 -23.01 6.22 4.94
C VAL A 133 -21.72 6.35 4.12
N TYR A 134 -21.06 7.51 4.14
CA TYR A 134 -19.82 7.70 3.36
C TYR A 134 -18.63 6.97 3.98
N HIS A 135 -18.56 6.91 5.31
CA HIS A 135 -17.59 6.09 6.02
C HIS A 135 -17.71 4.61 5.62
N ASP A 136 -18.93 4.07 5.61
CA ASP A 136 -19.19 2.66 5.32
C ASP A 136 -18.83 2.28 3.89
N LEU A 137 -18.92 3.20 2.91
CA LEU A 137 -18.43 2.96 1.55
C LEU A 137 -16.92 2.66 1.53
N ILE A 138 -16.13 3.44 2.28
CA ILE A 138 -14.67 3.24 2.34
C ILE A 138 -14.36 1.97 3.14
N HIS A 139 -15.00 1.81 4.30
CA HIS A 139 -14.81 0.64 5.15
C HIS A 139 -15.10 -0.66 4.40
N ASN A 140 -16.26 -0.77 3.76
CA ASN A 140 -16.66 -1.97 3.02
C ASN A 140 -15.77 -2.19 1.80
N GLY A 141 -15.42 -1.13 1.07
CA GLY A 141 -14.50 -1.23 -0.06
C GLY A 141 -13.12 -1.78 0.34
N LEU A 142 -12.57 -1.37 1.48
CA LEU A 142 -11.32 -1.93 2.00
C LEU A 142 -11.51 -3.39 2.45
N HIS A 143 -12.57 -3.66 3.21
CA HIS A 143 -12.86 -4.98 3.76
C HIS A 143 -13.08 -6.05 2.67
N GLU A 144 -13.85 -5.75 1.62
CA GLU A 144 -14.08 -6.64 0.47
C GLU A 144 -12.78 -7.05 -0.24
N ARG A 145 -11.73 -6.23 -0.12
CA ARG A 145 -10.41 -6.46 -0.71
C ARG A 145 -9.41 -7.09 0.26
N GLY A 146 -9.84 -7.43 1.47
CA GLY A 146 -8.96 -7.94 2.53
C GLY A 146 -7.90 -6.94 2.97
N LEU A 147 -8.19 -5.64 2.85
CA LEU A 147 -7.33 -4.55 3.32
C LEU A 147 -7.74 -4.11 4.73
N PRO A 148 -6.79 -3.65 5.57
CA PRO A 148 -7.13 -3.20 6.91
C PRO A 148 -7.84 -1.85 6.90
N THR A 149 -8.67 -1.62 7.91
CA THR A 149 -9.46 -0.39 8.10
C THR A 149 -8.92 0.49 9.23
N ASN A 150 -7.84 0.09 9.89
CA ASN A 150 -7.24 0.83 11.01
C ASN A 150 -6.85 2.26 10.63
N GLY A 151 -6.38 2.52 9.41
CA GLY A 151 -6.14 3.88 8.91
C GLY A 151 -7.39 4.75 8.85
N LEU A 152 -8.52 4.16 8.49
CA LEU A 152 -9.82 4.83 8.50
C LEU A 152 -10.25 5.15 9.93
N ASP A 153 -10.12 4.19 10.85
CA ASP A 153 -10.42 4.39 12.28
C ASP A 153 -9.55 5.49 12.91
N MET A 154 -8.25 5.50 12.59
CA MET A 154 -7.32 6.53 13.04
C MET A 154 -7.68 7.91 12.48
N ALA A 155 -8.03 8.00 11.19
CA ALA A 155 -8.50 9.24 10.58
C ALA A 155 -9.76 9.80 11.25
N MET A 156 -10.68 8.91 11.67
CA MET A 156 -11.88 9.28 12.45
C MET A 156 -11.57 9.78 13.86
N GLN A 157 -10.47 9.31 14.45
CA GLN A 157 -9.98 9.73 15.76
C GLN A 157 -8.99 10.92 15.67
N HIS A 158 -8.71 11.41 14.47
CA HIS A 158 -7.70 12.44 14.21
C HIS A 158 -6.29 12.05 14.70
N ARG A 159 -5.94 10.77 14.54
CA ARG A 159 -4.61 10.21 14.85
C ARG A 159 -3.88 9.79 13.58
N PHE A 160 -2.57 10.00 13.57
CA PHE A 160 -1.73 9.82 12.37
C PHE A 160 -0.31 9.34 12.70
N ASP A 161 -0.10 8.94 13.95
CA ASP A 161 1.20 8.67 14.58
C ASP A 161 1.54 7.18 14.61
N THR A 162 0.80 6.35 13.87
CA THR A 162 0.99 4.90 13.88
C THR A 162 0.86 4.36 12.47
N PRO A 163 1.90 3.70 11.94
CA PRO A 163 1.82 3.01 10.66
C PRO A 163 0.75 1.93 10.63
N GLN A 164 0.06 1.82 9.49
CA GLN A 164 -1.01 0.82 9.31
C GLN A 164 -0.47 -0.59 9.12
N VAL A 165 0.69 -0.73 8.47
CA VAL A 165 1.42 -1.99 8.29
C VAL A 165 2.47 -2.08 9.38
N ASN A 166 2.20 -2.88 10.40
CA ASN A 166 3.06 -3.05 11.57
C ASN A 166 3.81 -4.39 11.59
N HIS A 167 3.78 -5.13 10.48
CA HIS A 167 4.48 -6.41 10.35
C HIS A 167 5.65 -6.29 9.36
N LEU A 168 6.70 -7.07 9.62
CA LEU A 168 7.85 -7.25 8.73
C LEU A 168 8.09 -8.76 8.49
N PHE A 169 8.07 -9.19 7.24
CA PHE A 169 8.47 -10.53 6.85
C PHE A 169 9.97 -10.57 6.50
N VAL A 170 10.71 -11.46 7.19
CA VAL A 170 12.15 -11.69 7.00
C VAL A 170 12.41 -13.15 6.64
N TYR A 171 13.38 -13.40 5.76
CA TYR A 171 13.62 -14.72 5.17
C TYR A 171 15.10 -15.11 5.09
N GLY A 172 15.99 -14.34 5.73
CA GLY A 172 17.44 -14.49 5.61
C GLY A 172 18.18 -14.10 6.89
N THR A 173 19.21 -13.28 6.75
CA THR A 173 20.11 -12.92 7.86
C THR A 173 19.44 -12.20 9.04
N LEU A 174 18.24 -11.66 8.83
CA LEU A 174 17.41 -11.01 9.85
C LEU A 174 16.49 -11.99 10.62
N MET A 175 16.43 -13.26 10.26
CA MET A 175 15.64 -14.25 11.00
C MET A 175 16.26 -14.57 12.36
N SER A 176 15.45 -14.98 13.32
CA SER A 176 15.89 -15.43 14.64
C SER A 176 16.97 -16.52 14.54
N GLY A 177 18.07 -16.33 15.27
CA GLY A 177 19.25 -17.22 15.21
C GLY A 177 20.23 -16.91 14.09
N GLN A 178 19.93 -15.98 13.18
CA GLN A 178 20.83 -15.55 12.11
C GLN A 178 21.67 -14.33 12.51
N SER A 179 22.70 -14.06 11.72
CA SER A 179 23.79 -13.13 12.05
C SER A 179 23.35 -11.68 12.34
N ARG A 180 22.23 -11.22 11.78
CA ARG A 180 21.74 -9.83 11.93
C ARG A 180 20.48 -9.72 12.80
N PHE A 181 19.97 -10.80 13.37
CA PHE A 181 18.74 -10.75 14.17
C PHE A 181 18.83 -9.77 15.36
N THR A 182 20.00 -9.66 15.99
CA THR A 182 20.23 -8.73 17.12
C THR A 182 19.98 -7.26 16.77
N GLN A 183 19.97 -6.91 15.48
CA GLN A 183 19.63 -5.57 15.00
C GLN A 183 18.11 -5.33 14.89
N LEU A 184 17.34 -6.41 14.71
CA LEU A 184 15.88 -6.40 14.57
C LEU A 184 15.19 -6.69 15.90
N GLU A 185 15.73 -7.62 16.70
CA GLU A 185 15.20 -8.10 17.97
C GLU A 185 14.67 -6.99 18.91
N PRO A 186 15.34 -5.83 19.09
CA PRO A 186 14.84 -4.78 19.97
C PRO A 186 13.47 -4.18 19.57
N TYR A 187 13.04 -4.39 18.32
CA TYR A 187 11.79 -3.86 17.79
C TYR A 187 10.67 -4.90 17.69
N VAL A 188 10.97 -6.18 17.95
CA VAL A 188 10.05 -7.31 17.74
C VAL A 188 9.19 -7.52 18.98
N ARG A 189 7.87 -7.39 18.83
CA ARG A 189 6.90 -7.78 19.86
C ARG A 189 6.65 -9.28 19.85
N SER A 190 6.41 -9.84 18.68
CA SER A 190 6.08 -11.25 18.49
C SER A 190 6.61 -11.74 17.14
N GLN A 191 6.86 -13.05 17.03
CA GLN A 191 7.36 -13.67 15.80
C GLN A 191 6.65 -15.00 15.52
N HIS A 192 6.36 -15.25 14.25
CA HIS A 192 5.70 -16.47 13.79
C HIS A 192 6.35 -16.99 12.52
N GLN A 193 6.32 -18.31 12.30
CA GLN A 193 6.71 -18.89 11.02
C GLN A 193 5.69 -18.49 9.96
N ALA A 194 6.16 -18.16 8.77
CA ALA A 194 5.32 -17.70 7.69
C ALA A 194 5.96 -17.98 6.32
N SER A 195 5.19 -17.76 5.25
CA SER A 195 5.71 -17.84 3.88
C SER A 195 5.08 -16.81 2.97
N ILE A 196 5.78 -16.49 1.89
CA ILE A 196 5.26 -15.68 0.79
C ILE A 196 5.51 -16.37 -0.54
N ARG A 197 4.92 -15.85 -1.61
CA ARG A 197 5.19 -16.31 -2.98
C ARG A 197 6.44 -15.64 -3.54
N GLY A 198 7.36 -16.43 -4.03
CA GLY A 198 8.65 -15.95 -4.55
C GLY A 198 9.70 -17.05 -4.68
N HIS A 199 10.83 -16.67 -5.26
CA HIS A 199 12.01 -17.51 -5.40
C HIS A 199 13.13 -16.93 -4.54
N LEU A 200 13.76 -17.79 -3.74
CA LEU A 200 14.89 -17.43 -2.89
C LEU A 200 16.19 -17.76 -3.62
N HIS A 201 17.12 -16.82 -3.69
CA HIS A 201 18.39 -16.97 -4.38
C HIS A 201 19.56 -16.85 -3.39
N HIS A 202 20.59 -17.65 -3.60
CA HIS A 202 21.83 -17.59 -2.83
C HIS A 202 22.76 -16.52 -3.43
N LEU A 203 22.98 -15.40 -2.73
CA LEU A 203 23.83 -14.29 -3.21
C LEU A 203 25.25 -14.30 -2.62
N GLY A 204 25.62 -15.39 -1.93
CA GLY A 204 26.89 -15.50 -1.21
C GLY A 204 26.62 -15.48 0.28
N ASP A 205 27.02 -14.43 0.97
CA ASP A 205 26.89 -14.34 2.44
C ASP A 205 25.45 -14.11 2.93
N TYR A 206 24.52 -13.84 2.02
CA TYR A 206 23.12 -13.55 2.31
C TYR A 206 22.22 -14.04 1.16
N PRO A 207 20.93 -14.32 1.43
CA PRO A 207 19.97 -14.62 0.38
C PRO A 207 19.36 -13.34 -0.22
N GLY A 208 18.82 -13.46 -1.43
CA GLY A 208 17.97 -12.45 -2.05
C GLY A 208 16.69 -13.06 -2.58
N MET A 209 15.57 -12.40 -2.36
CA MET A 209 14.27 -12.88 -2.83
C MET A 209 13.79 -12.10 -4.06
N LYS A 210 13.22 -12.82 -5.03
CA LYS A 210 12.42 -12.26 -6.13
C LYS A 210 10.98 -12.75 -5.98
N LEU A 211 10.00 -11.86 -6.15
CA LEU A 211 8.59 -12.24 -6.14
C LEU A 211 8.27 -13.09 -7.38
N GLY A 212 7.37 -14.07 -7.24
CA GLY A 212 7.14 -15.09 -8.26
C GLY A 212 6.17 -16.16 -7.79
N ASP A 213 6.11 -17.28 -8.49
CA ASP A 213 5.18 -18.39 -8.26
C ASP A 213 5.68 -19.46 -7.27
N GLY A 214 6.96 -19.41 -6.89
CA GLY A 214 7.57 -20.26 -5.87
C GLY A 214 7.11 -19.95 -4.44
N VAL A 215 7.78 -20.55 -3.45
CA VAL A 215 7.52 -20.32 -2.03
C VAL A 215 8.81 -19.96 -1.31
N VAL A 216 8.80 -18.85 -0.58
CA VAL A 216 9.87 -18.48 0.36
C VAL A 216 9.34 -18.58 1.77
N HIS A 217 10.04 -19.36 2.59
CA HIS A 217 9.75 -19.55 4.01
C HIS A 217 10.60 -18.60 4.84
N GLY A 218 9.97 -18.02 5.86
CA GLY A 218 10.63 -17.08 6.74
C GLY A 218 9.84 -16.87 8.02
N GLN A 219 9.99 -15.69 8.60
CA GLN A 219 9.35 -15.30 9.84
C GLN A 219 8.63 -13.98 9.67
N LEU A 220 7.41 -13.92 10.19
CA LEU A 220 6.63 -12.70 10.30
C LEU A 220 6.87 -12.10 11.69
N MET A 221 7.39 -10.87 11.72
CA MET A 221 7.64 -10.11 12.94
C MET A 221 6.54 -9.06 13.11
N GLU A 222 5.87 -9.06 14.26
CA GLU A 222 5.04 -7.93 14.70
C GLU A 222 5.95 -6.90 15.38
N LEU A 223 5.86 -5.64 14.95
CA LEU A 223 6.76 -4.58 15.40
C LEU A 223 6.10 -3.65 16.42
N GLU A 224 6.88 -3.13 17.38
CA GLU A 224 6.42 -2.09 18.31
C GLU A 224 6.65 -0.68 17.78
N ASN A 225 7.90 -0.35 17.43
CA ASN A 225 8.28 0.93 16.85
C ASN A 225 8.61 0.74 15.37
N VAL A 226 7.55 0.74 14.55
CA VAL A 226 7.63 0.42 13.11
C VAL A 226 8.59 1.35 12.39
N GLU A 227 8.48 2.67 12.61
CA GLU A 227 9.32 3.67 11.94
C GLU A 227 10.80 3.47 12.25
N ALA A 228 11.17 3.38 13.54
CA ALA A 228 12.56 3.19 13.94
C ALA A 228 13.12 1.83 13.48
N CYS A 229 12.29 0.79 13.49
CA CYS A 229 12.67 -0.52 12.97
C CYS A 229 12.98 -0.44 11.48
N LEU A 230 12.05 0.12 10.70
CA LEU A 230 12.18 0.22 9.26
C LEU A 230 13.34 1.13 8.84
N GLU A 231 13.58 2.25 9.52
CA GLU A 231 14.76 3.10 9.32
C GLU A 231 16.06 2.29 9.53
N ARG A 232 16.13 1.48 10.60
CA ARG A 232 17.30 0.64 10.87
C ARG A 232 17.47 -0.45 9.82
N MET A 233 16.39 -1.10 9.40
CA MET A 233 16.43 -2.16 8.40
C MET A 233 16.77 -1.61 7.01
N ASP A 234 16.28 -0.43 6.65
CA ASP A 234 16.65 0.25 5.39
C ASP A 234 18.16 0.48 5.30
N SER A 235 18.79 0.89 6.40
CA SER A 235 20.25 1.06 6.46
C SER A 235 21.01 -0.27 6.30
N ILE A 236 20.45 -1.38 6.77
CA ILE A 236 21.08 -2.72 6.71
C ILE A 236 20.91 -3.36 5.33
N GLU A 237 19.72 -3.23 4.76
CA GLU A 237 19.34 -3.80 3.46
C GLU A 237 19.68 -2.86 2.30
N GLY A 238 20.21 -1.66 2.57
CA GLY A 238 20.59 -0.72 1.53
C GLY A 238 19.39 -0.24 0.71
N PHE A 239 18.23 -0.09 1.34
CA PHE A 239 17.08 0.56 0.74
C PHE A 239 17.25 2.08 0.82
N LEU A 240 17.19 2.75 -0.31
CA LEU A 240 17.53 4.17 -0.40
C LEU A 240 16.29 5.07 -0.63
N GLY A 241 15.09 4.48 -0.63
CA GLY A 241 13.80 5.15 -0.80
C GLY A 241 13.03 4.65 -2.02
N PHE A 242 11.71 4.82 -2.00
CA PHE A 242 10.84 4.41 -3.11
C PHE A 242 11.13 5.20 -4.39
N GLY A 243 11.10 4.52 -5.53
CA GLY A 243 11.36 5.12 -6.85
C GLY A 243 12.84 5.27 -7.20
N ARG A 244 13.76 4.83 -6.34
CA ARG A 244 15.19 4.73 -6.65
C ARG A 244 15.53 3.37 -7.26
N ASN A 245 16.50 3.35 -8.16
CA ASN A 245 16.90 2.16 -8.93
C ASN A 245 18.31 1.64 -8.55
N ASP A 246 18.90 2.21 -7.52
CA ASP A 246 20.25 1.94 -7.03
C ASP A 246 20.23 1.45 -5.56
N SER A 247 19.06 1.06 -5.05
CA SER A 247 18.93 0.29 -3.80
C SER A 247 19.51 -1.12 -3.98
N LEU A 248 20.05 -1.70 -2.91
CA LEU A 248 20.46 -3.12 -2.92
C LEU A 248 19.23 -4.04 -2.82
N PHE A 249 18.31 -3.68 -1.93
CA PHE A 249 16.99 -4.28 -1.82
C PHE A 249 15.92 -3.19 -1.88
N ASP A 250 14.81 -3.48 -2.55
CA ASP A 250 13.61 -2.64 -2.51
C ASP A 250 12.71 -3.07 -1.35
N ARG A 251 12.26 -2.11 -0.55
CA ARG A 251 11.21 -2.37 0.43
C ARG A 251 9.85 -2.40 -0.27
N THR A 252 9.04 -3.40 0.02
CA THR A 252 7.68 -3.53 -0.54
C THR A 252 6.70 -4.10 0.49
N ILE A 253 5.40 -4.13 0.16
CA ILE A 253 4.33 -4.72 0.97
C ILE A 253 3.80 -5.96 0.25
N VAL A 254 3.68 -7.07 0.97
CA VAL A 254 3.21 -8.35 0.42
C VAL A 254 2.18 -9.01 1.32
N GLN A 255 1.40 -9.90 0.73
CA GLN A 255 0.57 -10.85 1.47
C GLN A 255 1.42 -12.01 2.00
N VAL A 256 1.44 -12.16 3.31
CA VAL A 256 2.16 -13.20 4.04
C VAL A 256 1.19 -14.26 4.51
N GLN A 257 1.47 -15.51 4.16
CA GLN A 257 0.71 -16.68 4.62
C GLN A 257 1.22 -17.12 6.00
N THR A 258 0.31 -17.14 6.97
CA THR A 258 0.55 -17.69 8.30
C THR A 258 -0.45 -18.82 8.58
N GLU A 259 -0.29 -19.53 9.71
CA GLU A 259 -1.26 -20.53 10.15
C GLU A 259 -2.64 -19.92 10.49
N GLN A 260 -2.67 -18.62 10.84
CA GLN A 260 -3.88 -17.90 11.24
C GLN A 260 -4.56 -17.18 10.07
N GLY A 261 -3.92 -17.09 8.91
CA GLY A 261 -4.48 -16.46 7.71
C GLY A 261 -3.46 -15.62 6.95
N ILE A 262 -3.95 -14.74 6.09
CA ILE A 262 -3.13 -13.82 5.32
C ILE A 262 -2.95 -12.52 6.11
N VAL A 263 -1.71 -12.04 6.21
CA VAL A 263 -1.35 -10.78 6.85
C VAL A 263 -0.55 -9.92 5.86
N TRP A 264 -0.84 -8.62 5.79
CA TRP A 264 -0.03 -7.68 5.03
C TRP A 264 1.20 -7.28 5.82
N ALA A 265 2.38 -7.37 5.21
CA ALA A 265 3.64 -7.03 5.87
C ALA A 265 4.60 -6.33 4.91
N TRP A 266 5.46 -5.49 5.48
CA TRP A 266 6.67 -5.04 4.81
C TRP A 266 7.59 -6.25 4.55
N THR A 267 8.38 -6.18 3.49
CA THR A 267 9.52 -7.06 3.25
C THR A 267 10.53 -6.37 2.34
N TYR A 268 11.69 -6.99 2.15
CA TYR A 268 12.74 -6.51 1.26
C TYR A 268 12.88 -7.50 0.11
N VAL A 269 12.86 -7.03 -1.13
CA VAL A 269 13.11 -7.86 -2.33
C VAL A 269 14.42 -7.45 -2.96
N TYR A 270 15.20 -8.41 -3.45
CA TYR A 270 16.51 -8.09 -4.01
C TYR A 270 16.33 -7.29 -5.31
N ALA A 271 16.97 -6.13 -5.40
CA ALA A 271 16.81 -5.23 -6.55
C ALA A 271 17.67 -5.67 -7.75
N GLY A 272 18.83 -6.28 -7.48
CA GLY A 272 19.78 -6.71 -8.51
C GLY A 272 19.32 -7.90 -9.35
N ASP A 273 20.07 -8.21 -10.41
CA ASP A 273 19.82 -9.36 -11.27
C ASP A 273 20.18 -10.68 -10.57
N VAL A 274 19.44 -11.73 -10.89
CA VAL A 274 19.67 -13.09 -10.41
C VAL A 274 19.79 -14.04 -11.59
N VAL A 275 20.43 -15.19 -11.36
CA VAL A 275 20.53 -16.28 -12.33
C VAL A 275 19.78 -17.49 -11.80
N ASP A 276 19.21 -18.30 -12.68
CA ASP A 276 18.39 -19.46 -12.28
C ASP A 276 19.17 -20.46 -11.41
N ASP A 277 20.46 -20.65 -11.69
CA ASP A 277 21.34 -21.56 -10.94
C ASP A 277 21.56 -21.13 -9.47
N SER A 278 21.18 -19.91 -9.07
CA SER A 278 21.28 -19.47 -7.68
C SER A 278 20.03 -19.77 -6.85
N ILE A 279 18.97 -20.33 -7.45
CA ILE A 279 17.72 -20.66 -6.75
C ILE A 279 17.98 -21.68 -5.65
N ILE A 280 17.45 -21.40 -4.45
CA ILE A 280 17.36 -22.31 -3.33
C ILE A 280 16.01 -23.03 -3.44
N GLU A 281 16.02 -24.22 -4.03
CA GLU A 281 14.81 -25.01 -4.41
C GLU A 281 13.77 -25.18 -3.29
N HIS A 282 14.22 -25.34 -2.05
CA HIS A 282 13.33 -25.53 -0.89
C HIS A 282 12.88 -24.22 -0.23
N GLY A 283 13.29 -23.06 -0.77
CA GLY A 283 12.83 -21.75 -0.33
C GLY A 283 13.15 -21.37 1.11
N ARG A 284 14.18 -21.97 1.73
CA ARG A 284 14.58 -21.71 3.13
C ARG A 284 16.03 -21.28 3.18
N TRP A 285 16.32 -20.21 3.91
CA TRP A 285 17.69 -19.86 4.28
C TRP A 285 18.09 -20.62 5.55
N CYS A 286 19.32 -21.13 5.58
CA CYS A 286 19.87 -21.98 6.65
C CYS A 286 21.08 -21.29 7.29
#